data_AF-A0A951QCC4-F1
#
_entry.id   AF-A0A951QCC4-F1
#
_cell.length_a   1.000
_cell.length_b   1.000
_cell.length_c   1.000
_cell.angle_alpha   90.00
_cell.angle_beta   90.00
_cell.angle_gamma   90.00
#
_symmetry.space_group_name_H-M   'P 1'
#
loop_
_entity.id
_entity.type
_entity.pdbx_description
1 polymer ?
#
loop_
_entity_poly.entity_id
_entity_poly.type
_entity_poly.pdbx_seq_one_letter_code
_entity_poly.pdbx_strand_id
1 'polypeptide(L)' 'MADRKITNQALAQQLGMHPVSISKLKNTDELPGIGGATLAKLCDALNCTPADLIEYIPD' A
#
# COMPACT_ATOMS: atom_id res chain seq x y z
N MET A 1 1.29 -8.12 -5.98
CA MET A 1 0.36 -8.41 -4.85
C MET A 1 -0.39 -9.77 -4.98
N ALA A 2 -0.05 -10.63 -5.95
CA ALA A 2 -0.69 -11.94 -6.12
C ALA A 2 -0.13 -13.02 -5.18
N ASP A 3 1.08 -12.83 -4.62
CA ASP A 3 1.78 -13.85 -3.83
C ASP A 3 1.33 -13.97 -2.37
N ARG A 4 0.57 -12.99 -1.83
CA ARG A 4 0.31 -12.91 -0.38
C ARG A 4 -1.14 -13.10 0.09
N LYS A 5 -2.09 -13.42 -0.81
CA LYS A 5 -3.51 -13.70 -0.49
C LYS A 5 -4.19 -12.69 0.45
N ILE A 6 -3.74 -11.44 0.49
CA ILE A 6 -4.33 -10.41 1.34
C ILE A 6 -5.42 -9.67 0.55
N THR A 7 -6.63 -9.63 1.08
CA THR A 7 -7.76 -8.95 0.42
C THR A 7 -7.67 -7.44 0.67
N ASN A 8 -8.06 -6.61 -0.31
CA ASN A 8 -8.08 -5.15 -0.16
C ASN A 8 -8.83 -4.69 1.11
N GLN A 9 -9.86 -5.44 1.51
CA GLN A 9 -10.66 -5.18 2.70
C GLN A 9 -9.89 -5.46 4.00
N ALA A 10 -9.06 -6.52 4.04
CA ALA A 10 -8.21 -6.82 5.18
C ALA A 10 -7.08 -5.78 5.32
N LEU A 11 -6.49 -5.36 4.20
CA LEU A 11 -5.50 -4.28 4.18
C LEU A 11 -6.10 -2.97 4.68
N ALA A 12 -7.29 -2.63 4.19
CA ALA A 12 -8.06 -1.46 4.61
C ALA A 12 -8.31 -1.44 6.13
N GLN A 13 -8.72 -2.57 6.71
CA GLN A 13 -8.93 -2.68 8.15
C GLN A 13 -7.64 -2.54 8.96
N GLN A 14 -6.54 -3.15 8.52
CA GLN A 14 -5.22 -3.04 9.15
C GLN A 14 -4.66 -1.61 9.12
N LEU A 15 -4.81 -0.95 7.97
CA LEU A 15 -4.31 0.40 7.76
C LEU A 15 -5.25 1.48 8.34
N GLY A 16 -6.48 1.11 8.73
CA GLY A 16 -7.52 2.05 9.11
C GLY A 16 -7.97 2.93 7.94
N MET A 17 -7.85 2.42 6.73
CA MET A 17 -8.16 3.13 5.49
C MET A 17 -9.43 2.60 4.85
N HIS A 18 -10.10 3.44 4.08
CA HIS A 18 -11.26 3.00 3.32
C HIS A 18 -10.82 2.02 2.21
N PRO A 19 -11.55 0.91 1.95
CA PRO A 19 -11.20 -0.05 0.90
C PRO A 19 -11.11 0.57 -0.49
N VAL A 20 -11.84 1.66 -0.74
CA VAL A 20 -11.74 2.46 -1.97
C VAL A 20 -10.36 3.12 -2.11
N SER A 21 -9.79 3.62 -1.01
CA SER A 21 -8.44 4.20 -1.01
C SER A 21 -7.37 3.15 -1.29
N ILE A 22 -7.51 1.93 -0.75
CA ILE A 22 -6.61 0.81 -1.06
C ILE A 22 -6.70 0.39 -2.53
N SER A 23 -7.91 0.33 -3.10
CA SER A 23 -8.09 0.05 -4.52
C SER A 23 -7.45 1.12 -5.42
N LYS A 24 -7.49 2.40 -5.02
CA LYS A 24 -6.74 3.47 -5.70
C LYS A 24 -5.24 3.27 -5.54
N LEU A 25 -4.76 2.96 -4.34
CA LEU A 25 -3.35 2.67 -4.06
C LEU A 25 -2.78 1.53 -4.91
N LYS A 26 -3.62 0.59 -5.33
CA LYS A 26 -3.26 -0.52 -6.21
C LYS A 26 -3.29 -0.15 -7.71
N ASN A 27 -4.24 0.69 -8.13
CA ASN A 27 -4.51 0.95 -9.56
C ASN A 27 -4.03 2.33 -10.03
N THR A 28 -3.41 3.11 -9.16
CA THR A 28 -2.98 4.47 -9.48
C THR A 28 -1.49 4.55 -9.21
N ASP A 29 -0.75 4.84 -10.28
CA ASP A 29 0.70 5.07 -10.26
C ASP A 29 1.09 6.33 -9.46
N GLU A 30 0.15 7.28 -9.31
CA GLU A 30 0.34 8.52 -8.57
C GLU A 30 -0.57 8.62 -7.32
N LEU A 31 0.03 8.50 -6.15
CA LEU A 31 -0.63 8.77 -4.87
C LEU A 31 -0.26 10.16 -4.36
N PRO A 32 -1.22 10.96 -3.83
CA PRO A 32 -0.98 12.31 -3.31
C PRO A 32 -0.18 12.36 -1.99
N GLY A 33 0.69 11.38 -1.75
CA GLY A 33 1.50 11.24 -0.54
C GLY A 33 0.91 10.22 0.43
N ILE A 34 1.69 9.18 0.74
CA ILE A 34 1.39 8.24 1.81
C ILE A 34 2.20 8.65 3.05
N GLY A 35 1.55 8.78 4.20
CA GLY A 35 2.25 9.07 5.46
C GLY A 35 3.17 7.91 5.84
N GLY A 36 4.33 8.20 6.46
CA GLY A 36 5.30 7.18 6.86
C GLY A 36 4.73 6.10 7.79
N ALA A 37 3.77 6.44 8.65
CA ALA A 37 3.07 5.47 9.50
C ALA A 37 2.20 4.50 8.70
N THR A 38 1.57 4.98 7.62
CA THR A 38 0.81 4.13 6.71
C THR A 38 1.74 3.24 5.92
N LEU A 39 2.84 3.78 5.39
CA LEU A 39 3.84 3.00 4.67
C LEU A 39 4.40 1.88 5.56
N ALA A 40 4.74 2.18 6.82
CA ALA A 40 5.22 1.20 7.77
C ALA A 40 4.21 0.07 8.03
N LYS A 41 2.93 0.41 8.24
CA LYS A 41 1.85 -0.59 8.36
C LYS A 41 1.65 -1.41 7.10
N LEU A 42 1.86 -0.79 5.93
CA LEU A 42 1.75 -1.47 4.65
C LEU A 42 2.90 -2.46 4.47
N CYS A 43 4.13 -2.05 4.81
CA CYS A 43 5.31 -2.92 4.89
C CYS A 43 5.12 -4.06 5.88
N ASP A 44 4.50 -3.82 7.03
CA ASP A 44 4.23 -4.83 8.07
C ASP A 44 3.16 -5.83 7.60
N ALA A 45 2.04 -5.33 7.08
CA ALA A 45 0.93 -6.15 6.58
C ALA A 45 1.31 -6.95 5.33
N LEU A 46 2.07 -6.34 4.42
CA LEU A 46 2.61 -7.02 3.25
C LEU A 46 3.92 -7.72 3.54
N ASN A 47 4.50 -7.62 4.72
CA ASN A 47 5.80 -8.18 5.11
C ASN A 47 6.88 -7.96 4.03
N CYS A 48 6.96 -6.72 3.54
CA CYS A 48 7.87 -6.25 2.52
C CYS A 48 8.65 -5.02 3.00
N THR A 49 9.66 -4.62 2.26
CA THR A 49 10.45 -3.43 2.58
C THR A 49 9.92 -2.22 1.83
N PRO A 50 10.10 -1.00 2.34
CA PRO A 50 9.66 0.21 1.65
C PRO A 50 10.32 0.37 0.27
N ALA A 51 11.54 -0.17 0.08
CA ALA A 51 12.22 -0.21 -1.21
C ALA A 51 11.51 -1.10 -2.24
N ASP A 52 10.71 -2.08 -1.78
CA ASP A 52 9.92 -2.97 -2.64
C ASP A 52 8.61 -2.31 -3.11
N LEU A 53 8.17 -1.27 -2.38
CA LEU A 53 6.92 -0.55 -2.62
C LEU A 53 7.11 0.78 -3.35
N ILE A 54 8.31 1.35 -3.29
CA ILE A 54 8.63 2.67 -3.80
C ILE A 54 9.61 2.49 -4.96
N GLU A 55 9.15 2.80 -6.17
CA GLU A 55 10.02 2.93 -7.34
C GLU A 55 10.21 4.42 -7.64
N TYR A 56 11.46 4.84 -7.78
CA TYR A 56 11.76 6.21 -8.22
C TYR A 56 11.61 6.27 -9.74
N ILE A 57 10.61 7.00 -10.21
CA ILE A 57 10.42 7.28 -11.63
C ILE A 57 11.01 8.69 -11.89
N PRO A 58 12.16 8.80 -12.58
CA PRO A 58 12.66 10.09 -13.06
C PRO A 58 11.76 10.63 -14.19
N ASP A 59 11.51 11.94 -14.20
CA ASP A 59 10.86 12.68 -15.30
C ASP A 59 11.86 12.93 -16.45
#